data_AF-A0A5C3QIR8-F1
#
_entry.id   AF-A0A5C3QIR8-F1
#
_cell.length_a   1.000
_cell.length_b   1.000
_cell.length_c   1.000
_cell.angle_alpha   90.00
_cell.angle_beta   90.00
_cell.angle_gamma   90.00
#
_symmetry.space_group_name_H-M   'P 1'
#
loop_
_entity.id
_entity.type
_entity.pdbx_description
1 polymer ?
#
loop_
_entity_poly.entity_id
_entity_poly.type
_entity_poly.pdbx_seq_one_letter_code
_entity_poly.pdbx_strand_id
1 'polypeptide(L)'
;MHTPTPAEAVVPQFYGYDVPTLEEEEIDDRPLGLDRNGQISGKGSIKKKYLSPMLLLEDCGNPIDIDKLSGDKKSEVFSLFLRLHTAVWLHKSTFPRNVVVREPDPSLQPLPPPSSRRAN
;
A
#
# COMPACT_ATOMS: atom_id res chain seq x y z
N MET A 1 -5.33 -19.81 -22.02
CA MET A 1 -5.12 -18.34 -22.08
C MET A 1 -4.33 -18.07 -23.37
N HIS A 2 -4.99 -17.52 -24.39
CA HIS A 2 -4.40 -17.34 -25.73
C HIS A 2 -4.10 -15.89 -26.10
N THR A 3 -4.26 -14.96 -25.16
CA THR A 3 -3.95 -13.53 -25.35
C THR A 3 -2.89 -13.11 -24.34
N PRO A 4 -1.84 -12.38 -24.76
CA PRO A 4 -0.88 -11.81 -23.81
C PRO A 4 -1.62 -10.75 -23.00
N THR A 5 -1.88 -11.06 -21.73
CA THR A 5 -2.30 -10.03 -20.76
C THR A 5 -1.03 -9.25 -20.40
N PRO A 6 -1.03 -7.91 -20.44
CA PRO A 6 0.08 -7.12 -19.93
C PRO A 6 0.47 -7.63 -18.54
N ALA A 7 1.76 -7.81 -18.29
CA ALA A 7 2.24 -8.22 -16.98
C ALA A 7 2.17 -7.01 -16.03
N GLU A 8 0.97 -6.65 -15.58
CA GLU A 8 0.78 -5.57 -14.62
C GLU A 8 1.41 -5.93 -13.27
N ALA A 9 1.71 -4.92 -12.46
CA ALA A 9 2.38 -5.15 -11.19
C ALA A 9 1.51 -5.99 -10.24
N VAL A 10 2.11 -7.03 -9.63
CA VAL A 10 1.43 -7.87 -8.62
C VAL A 10 1.33 -7.15 -7.28
N VAL A 11 2.25 -6.22 -7.06
CA VAL A 11 2.36 -5.35 -5.88
C VAL A 11 2.47 -3.91 -6.37
N PRO A 12 2.14 -2.91 -5.53
CA PRO A 12 2.33 -1.51 -5.88
C PRO A 12 3.72 -1.22 -6.45
N GLN A 13 3.77 -0.44 -7.53
CA GLN A 13 5.03 -0.10 -8.20
C GLN A 13 5.87 0.86 -7.34
N PHE A 14 5.22 1.79 -6.64
CA PHE A 14 5.86 2.66 -5.65
C PHE A 14 5.39 2.31 -4.23
N TYR A 15 6.35 1.93 -3.39
CA TYR A 15 6.13 1.70 -1.96
C TYR A 15 7.33 2.15 -1.14
N GLY A 16 7.11 2.48 0.13
CA GLY A 16 8.15 2.89 1.06
C GLY A 16 7.67 2.85 2.51
N TYR A 17 8.56 3.10 3.45
CA TYR A 17 8.22 3.22 4.86
C TYR A 17 8.59 4.60 5.35
N ASP A 18 7.65 5.26 6.01
CA ASP A 18 7.94 6.41 6.87
C ASP A 18 8.14 5.89 8.29
N VAL A 19 9.34 6.11 8.83
CA VAL A 19 9.72 5.68 10.17
C VAL A 19 9.84 6.94 11.02
N PRO A 20 8.90 7.20 11.92
CA PRO A 20 8.96 8.39 12.75
C PRO A 20 10.20 8.35 13.65
N THR A 21 11.05 9.35 13.50
CA THR A 21 12.15 9.61 14.42
C THR A 21 11.56 10.26 15.66
N LEU A 22 11.80 9.66 16.83
CA LEU A 22 11.54 10.34 18.09
C LEU A 22 12.53 11.50 18.19
N GLU A 23 12.12 12.67 17.73
CA GLU A 23 12.73 13.91 18.16
C GLU A 23 12.17 14.19 19.56
N GLU A 24 13.09 14.17 20.51
CA GLU A 24 12.92 14.52 21.91
C GLU A 24 12.33 13.43 22.82
N GLU A 25 13.09 13.23 23.90
CA GLU A 25 12.73 12.41 25.04
C GLU A 25 11.48 13.05 25.67
N GLU A 26 10.30 12.43 25.53
CA GLU A 26 9.15 12.78 26.40
C GLU A 26 9.60 12.48 27.85
N ILE A 27 10.07 13.51 28.54
CA ILE A 27 10.33 13.48 29.97
C ILE A 27 8.97 13.25 30.63
N ASP A 28 8.84 12.12 31.33
CA ASP A 28 7.68 11.85 32.16
C ASP A 28 7.73 12.82 33.36
N ASP A 29 7.15 14.01 33.19
CA ASP A 29 7.08 15.08 34.21
C ASP A 29 6.22 14.70 35.44
N ARG A 30 5.72 13.45 35.51
CA ARG A 30 5.03 12.98 36.70
C ARG A 30 5.98 13.09 37.89
N PRO A 31 5.56 13.76 38.97
CA PRO A 31 6.41 13.93 40.14
C PRO A 31 6.81 12.55 40.66
N LEU A 32 8.10 12.41 40.97
CA LEU A 32 8.66 11.22 41.60
C LEU A 32 7.75 10.81 42.76
N GLY A 33 7.11 9.64 42.64
CA GLY A 33 6.22 9.15 43.68
C GLY A 33 7.00 8.98 44.98
N LEU A 34 6.54 9.61 46.05
CA LEU A 34 6.98 9.27 47.40
C LEU A 34 6.49 7.86 47.71
N ASP A 35 7.39 6.95 48.08
CA ASP A 35 6.96 5.67 48.62
C ASP A 35 6.29 5.85 49.99
N ARG A 36 5.77 4.76 50.56
CA ARG A 36 5.11 4.76 51.88
C ARG A 36 6.01 5.23 53.04
N ASN A 37 7.31 5.33 52.81
CA ASN A 37 8.30 5.75 53.79
C ASN A 37 8.81 7.18 53.54
N GLY A 38 8.21 7.91 52.58
CA GLY A 38 8.62 9.26 52.22
C GLY A 38 9.93 9.33 51.43
N GLN A 39 10.40 8.21 50.87
CA GLN A 39 11.55 8.19 49.97
C GLN A 39 11.11 8.42 48.52
N ILE A 40 11.94 9.14 47.78
CA ILE A 40 11.80 9.36 46.35
C ILE A 40 11.95 8.01 45.64
N SER A 41 10.83 7.43 45.22
CA SER A 41 10.81 6.17 44.48
C SER A 41 10.58 6.45 42.99
N GLY A 42 11.67 6.59 42.26
CA GLY A 42 11.62 6.72 40.80
C GLY A 42 12.96 7.14 40.23
N LYS A 43 13.68 6.23 39.59
CA LYS A 43 14.60 6.66 38.53
C LYS A 43 13.69 7.04 37.36
N GLY A 44 13.62 8.33 37.03
CA GLY A 44 12.91 8.81 35.85
C GLY A 44 13.51 8.13 34.62
N SER A 45 12.88 7.05 34.16
CA SER A 45 13.29 6.33 32.96
C SER A 45 12.57 6.96 31.78
N ILE A 46 13.32 7.61 30.89
CA ILE A 46 12.85 8.11 29.59
C ILE A 46 12.21 6.93 28.84
N LYS A 47 10.88 6.94 28.70
CA LYS A 47 10.19 5.93 27.90
C LYS A 47 10.12 6.46 26.47
N LYS A 48 11.06 6.03 25.63
CA LYS A 48 10.94 6.21 24.17
C LYS A 48 9.62 5.57 23.71
N LYS A 49 8.66 6.40 23.29
CA LYS A 49 7.35 5.95 22.81
C LYS A 49 7.55 5.16 21.52
N TYR A 50 7.24 3.87 21.52
CA TYR A 50 7.31 3.09 20.28
C TYR A 50 6.28 3.62 19.28
N LEU A 51 6.75 3.99 18.09
CA LEU A 51 5.91 4.37 16.97
C LEU A 51 6.13 3.35 15.85
N SER A 52 5.05 2.78 15.32
CA SER A 52 5.12 1.81 14.23
C SER A 52 5.47 2.49 12.91
N PRO A 53 6.30 1.87 12.05
CA PRO A 53 6.50 2.34 10.69
C PRO A 53 5.17 2.45 9.93
N MET A 54 4.99 3.52 9.17
CA MET A 54 3.85 3.71 8.28
C MET A 54 4.24 3.28 6.87
N LEU A 55 3.53 2.28 6.33
CA LEU A 55 3.72 1.84 4.95
C LEU A 55 3.06 2.84 4.00
N LEU A 56 3.86 3.45 3.14
CA LEU A 56 3.40 4.32 2.06
C LEU A 56 3.26 3.48 0.79
N LEU A 57 2.09 3.55 0.15
CA LEU A 57 1.78 2.89 -1.12
C LEU A 57 1.26 3.93 -2.11
N GLU A 58 1.48 3.69 -3.40
CA GLU A 58 0.79 4.45 -4.44
C GLU A 58 -0.73 4.27 -4.34
N ASP A 59 -1.47 5.26 -4.83
CA ASP A 59 -2.92 5.16 -4.95
C ASP A 59 -3.28 4.22 -6.12
N CYS A 60 -3.48 2.94 -5.84
CA CYS A 60 -3.83 1.95 -6.85
C CYS A 60 -5.32 1.98 -7.28
N GLY A 61 -6.11 2.95 -6.81
CA GLY A 61 -7.52 3.10 -7.18
C GLY A 61 -8.49 2.38 -6.23
N ASN A 62 -9.60 1.90 -6.78
CA ASN A 62 -10.73 1.41 -5.99
C ASN A 62 -10.76 -0.12 -5.91
N PRO A 63 -11.25 -0.70 -4.81
CA PRO A 63 -11.45 -2.14 -4.73
C PRO A 63 -12.42 -2.66 -5.78
N ILE A 64 -12.16 -3.88 -6.27
CA ILE A 64 -12.98 -4.50 -7.32
C ILE A 64 -14.35 -4.94 -6.79
N ASP A 65 -15.33 -4.91 -7.68
CA ASP A 65 -16.63 -5.57 -7.53
C ASP A 65 -16.69 -6.77 -8.49
N ILE A 66 -16.74 -7.99 -7.95
CA ILE A 66 -16.66 -9.23 -8.75
C ILE A 66 -17.79 -9.32 -9.78
N ASP A 67 -18.98 -8.84 -9.44
CA ASP A 67 -20.17 -8.97 -10.27
C ASP A 67 -20.13 -8.00 -11.46
N LYS A 68 -19.32 -6.94 -11.37
CA LYS A 68 -19.15 -5.94 -12.43
C LYS A 68 -17.92 -6.19 -13.32
N LEU A 69 -17.05 -7.13 -12.97
CA LEU A 69 -15.85 -7.44 -13.76
C LEU A 69 -16.20 -8.20 -15.05
N SER A 70 -15.62 -7.76 -16.17
CA SER A 70 -15.63 -8.51 -17.43
C SER A 70 -14.78 -9.78 -17.34
N GLY A 71 -14.98 -10.71 -18.27
CA GLY A 71 -14.19 -11.94 -18.34
C GLY A 71 -12.69 -11.71 -18.49
N ASP A 72 -12.31 -10.67 -19.23
CA ASP A 72 -10.91 -10.28 -19.43
C ASP A 72 -10.29 -9.76 -18.13
N LYS A 73 -11.00 -8.89 -17.39
CA LYS A 73 -10.54 -8.39 -16.09
C LYS A 73 -10.46 -9.49 -15.04
N LYS A 74 -11.36 -10.46 -15.06
CA LYS A 74 -11.26 -11.66 -14.21
C LYS A 74 -10.02 -12.49 -14.55
N SER A 75 -9.71 -12.63 -15.83
CA SER A 75 -8.50 -13.34 -16.29
C SER A 75 -7.22 -12.61 -15.88
N GLU A 76 -7.22 -11.28 -15.95
CA GLU A 76 -6.13 -10.42 -15.48
C GLU A 76 -5.90 -10.60 -13.96
N VAL A 77 -6.94 -10.48 -13.14
CA VAL A 77 -6.86 -10.71 -11.69
C VAL A 77 -6.36 -12.13 -11.38
N PHE A 78 -6.88 -13.14 -12.07
CA PHE A 78 -6.42 -14.53 -11.90
C PHE A 78 -4.93 -14.67 -12.23
N SER A 79 -4.44 -14.00 -13.28
CA SER A 79 -3.03 -14.01 -13.65
C SER A 79 -2.12 -13.44 -12.56
N LEU A 80 -2.58 -12.47 -11.76
CA LEU A 80 -1.82 -11.91 -10.63
C LEU A 80 -1.61 -12.96 -9.54
N PHE A 81 -2.67 -13.66 -9.15
CA PHE A 81 -2.59 -14.75 -8.15
C PHE A 81 -1.77 -15.93 -8.66
N LEU A 82 -1.91 -16.27 -9.95
CA LEU A 82 -1.11 -17.34 -10.55
C LEU A 82 0.39 -17.00 -10.52
N ARG A 83 0.76 -15.73 -10.74
CA ARG A 83 2.15 -15.27 -10.61
C ARG A 83 2.66 -15.37 -9.18
N LEU A 84 1.88 -14.97 -8.18
CA LEU A 84 2.23 -15.19 -6.76
C LEU A 84 2.47 -16.68 -6.48
N HIS A 85 1.56 -17.55 -6.89
CA HIS A 85 1.68 -18.99 -6.68
C HIS A 85 2.88 -19.60 -7.39
N THR A 86 3.17 -19.18 -8.62
CA THR A 86 4.35 -19.62 -9.39
C THR A 86 5.65 -19.18 -8.70
N ALA A 87 5.64 -18.02 -8.04
CA ALA A 87 6.74 -17.54 -7.22
C ALA A 87 6.78 -18.19 -5.82
N VAL A 88 5.92 -19.17 -5.53
CA VAL A 88 5.81 -19.88 -4.24
C VAL A 88 5.34 -18.97 -3.09
N TRP A 89 4.56 -17.93 -3.42
CA TRP A 89 3.91 -17.05 -2.45
C TRP A 89 2.40 -17.27 -2.45
N LEU A 90 1.83 -17.46 -1.25
CA LEU A 90 0.39 -17.46 -1.04
C LEU A 90 -0.05 -16.10 -0.49
N HIS A 91 -1.06 -15.50 -1.09
CA HIS A 91 -1.57 -14.19 -0.63
C HIS A 91 -2.24 -14.27 0.76
N LYS A 92 -2.89 -15.40 1.10
CA LYS A 92 -3.58 -15.64 2.39
C LYS A 92 -4.70 -14.68 2.78
N SER A 93 -5.06 -13.72 1.93
CA SER A 93 -6.15 -12.76 2.17
C SER A 93 -6.80 -12.33 0.85
N THR A 94 -7.22 -13.31 0.06
CA THR A 94 -7.83 -13.12 -1.26
C THR A 94 -9.30 -12.68 -1.11
N PHE A 95 -9.51 -11.38 -0.95
CA PHE A 95 -10.85 -10.77 -0.88
C PHE A 95 -10.95 -9.60 -1.85
N PRO A 96 -12.15 -9.31 -2.41
CA PRO A 96 -12.34 -8.21 -3.37
C PRO A 96 -11.82 -6.86 -2.88
N ARG A 97 -12.02 -6.57 -1.59
CA ARG A 97 -11.52 -5.34 -0.95
C ARG A 97 -9.99 -5.15 -1.02
N ASN A 98 -9.23 -6.23 -1.24
CA ASN A 98 -7.77 -6.23 -1.28
C ASN A 98 -7.22 -6.28 -2.71
N VAL A 99 -8.09 -6.33 -3.72
CA VAL A 99 -7.70 -6.26 -5.13
C VAL A 99 -8.25 -4.95 -5.65
N VAL A 100 -7.36 -4.07 -6.09
CA VAL A 100 -7.67 -2.70 -6.49
C VAL A 100 -7.36 -2.53 -7.96
N VAL A 101 -8.18 -1.72 -8.63
CA VAL A 101 -7.97 -1.36 -10.03
C VAL A 101 -8.02 0.14 -10.16
N ARG A 102 -7.05 0.68 -10.91
CA ARG A 102 -7.06 2.06 -11.34
C ARG A 102 -7.80 2.13 -12.66
N GLU A 103 -8.90 2.87 -12.68
CA GLU A 103 -9.56 3.22 -13.93
C GLU A 103 -8.62 4.10 -14.77
N PRO A 104 -8.57 3.92 -16.11
CA PRO A 104 -7.73 4.74 -16.96
C PRO A 104 -8.11 6.21 -16.78
N ASP A 105 -7.11 7.05 -16.48
CA ASP A 105 -7.32 8.48 -16.37
C ASP A 105 -7.78 9.03 -17.73
N PRO A 106 -8.97 9.65 -17.84
CA PRO A 106 -9.45 10.23 -19.09
C PRO A 106 -8.48 11.26 -19.69
N SER A 107 -7.63 11.89 -18.86
CA SER A 107 -6.62 12.84 -19.31
C SER A 107 -5.36 12.19 -19.91
N LEU A 108 -5.17 10.88 -19.71
CA LEU A 108 -4.08 10.08 -20.27
C LEU A 108 -4.49 9.31 -21.54
N GLN A 109 -5.63 9.65 -22.15
CA GLN A 109 -6.01 9.07 -23.42
C GLN A 109 -4.93 9.33 -24.48
N PRO A 110 -4.53 8.32 -25.27
CA PRO A 110 -3.51 8.50 -26.28
C PRO A 110 -3.93 9.61 -27.25
N LEU A 111 -2.99 10.52 -27.52
CA LEU A 111 -3.21 11.61 -28.47
C LEU A 111 -3.75 11.02 -29.78
N PRO A 112 -4.75 11.68 -30.42
CA PRO A 112 -5.24 11.23 -31.70
C PRO A 112 -4.05 11.12 -32.68
N PRO A 113 -4.05 10.09 -33.55
CA PRO A 113 -2.96 9.90 -34.49
C PRO A 113 -2.74 11.19 -35.30
N PRO A 114 -1.49 11.57 -35.62
CA PRO A 114 -1.21 12.77 -36.38
C PRO A 114 -2.05 12.73 -37.66
N SER A 115 -2.86 13.77 -37.88
CA SER A 115 -3.70 13.85 -39.07
C SER A 115 -2.80 13.69 -40.29
N SER A 116 -3.10 12.67 -41.10
CA SER A 116 -2.44 12.44 -42.38
C SER A 116 -2.57 13.74 -43.17
N ARG A 117 -1.50 14.55 -43.21
CA ARG A 117 -1.41 15.65 -44.15
C ARG A 117 -1.55 15.00 -45.52
N ARG A 118 -2.69 15.23 -46.17
CA ARG A 118 -2.81 14.95 -47.60
C ARG A 118 -1.71 15.76 -48.25
N ALA A 119 -0.70 15.07 -48.78
CA ALA A 119 0.23 15.66 -49.71
C ALA A 119 -0.61 16.09 -50.92
N ASN A 120 -0.75 17.40 -51.09
CA ASN A 120 -1.18 17.98 -52.36
C ASN A 120 0.00 17.97 -53.33
#